data_AF-A0A8T5BT57-F1
#
_entry.id   AF-A0A8T5BT57-F1
#
_cell.length_a   1.000
_cell.length_b   1.000
_cell.length_c   1.000
_cell.angle_alpha   90.00
_cell.angle_beta   90.00
_cell.angle_gamma   90.00
#
_symmetry.space_group_name_H-M   'P 1'
#
loop_
_entity.id
_entity.type
_entity.pdbx_description
1 polymer ?
#
loop_
_entity_poly.entity_id
_entity_poly.type
_entity_poly.pdbx_seq_one_letter_code
_entity_poly.pdbx_strand_id
1 'polypeptide(L)'
;MELRRLIKNEYFETIATLAIISMIILGFYTSVQIALGTENFALAVASGSMLPTLNIGDLIIVQRADPAQIRADRLTGDILVFRNPWNPNELIVHRAIKIERKGNHFLVTTLGDNCEGDRDQFSPWNSSLLIGRVIGRIPYLGVLSLIIRSNRALYTLFIAVLVILVIALIFTTIFEAKSGDSEEIEEKASSRKLEIIEFIAVNALLLAFFIFSLWGSFSFQKPDTGERMAILGMYQDLGFHKKFCAEAILHYSFFTYRIDCLVCDGIRYGVSTFAWHQLIFLILVAYDIWKIYTFLKIKRNRIDNSESEVL
;
A
#
# COMPACT_ATOMS: atom_id res chain seq x y z
N MET A 1 -23.13 10.29 40.36
CA MET A 1 -21.85 10.87 40.82
C MET A 1 -20.65 10.01 40.39
N GLU A 2 -20.79 8.68 40.33
CA GLU A 2 -19.71 7.77 39.91
C GLU A 2 -19.36 7.80 38.41
N LEU A 3 -20.35 7.97 37.51
CA LEU A 3 -20.08 8.03 36.06
C LEU A 3 -19.18 9.22 35.66
N ARG A 4 -19.34 10.38 36.33
CA ARG A 4 -18.48 11.57 36.11
C ARG A 4 -17.06 11.38 36.66
N ARG A 5 -16.84 10.47 37.61
CA ARG A 5 -15.50 10.10 38.11
C ARG A 5 -14.80 9.12 37.17
N LEU A 6 -15.55 8.18 36.58
CA LEU A 6 -15.02 7.26 35.56
C LEU A 6 -14.56 7.99 34.29
N ILE A 7 -15.31 9.00 33.84
CA ILE A 7 -14.99 9.79 32.63
C ILE A 7 -13.75 10.70 32.83
N LYS A 8 -13.40 11.05 34.09
CA LYS A 8 -12.22 11.86 34.43
C LYS A 8 -10.96 11.04 34.72
N ASN A 9 -11.03 9.72 34.54
CA ASN A 9 -9.91 8.83 34.80
C ASN A 9 -9.07 8.70 33.53
N GLU A 10 -7.76 8.93 33.62
CA GLU A 10 -6.84 8.88 32.47
C GLU A 10 -6.92 7.54 31.73
N TYR A 11 -7.17 6.44 32.44
CA TYR A 11 -7.41 5.12 31.85
C TYR A 11 -8.65 5.06 30.94
N PHE A 12 -9.73 5.76 31.30
CA PHE A 12 -10.94 5.79 30.49
C PHE A 12 -10.72 6.58 29.20
N GLU A 13 -9.96 7.67 29.26
CA GLU A 13 -9.60 8.48 28.10
C GLU A 13 -8.71 7.71 27.11
N THR A 14 -7.70 6.98 27.60
CA THR A 14 -6.86 6.11 26.76
C THR A 14 -7.67 4.99 26.12
N ILE A 15 -8.53 4.31 26.89
CA ILE A 15 -9.40 3.25 26.35
C ILE A 15 -10.37 3.82 25.32
N ALA A 16 -10.97 4.98 25.58
CA ALA A 16 -11.86 5.65 24.64
C ALA A 16 -11.14 6.02 23.34
N THR A 17 -9.91 6.55 23.43
CA THR A 17 -9.09 6.91 22.27
C THR A 17 -8.75 5.68 21.44
N LEU A 18 -8.31 4.59 22.07
CA LEU A 18 -8.04 3.32 21.37
C LEU A 18 -9.31 2.75 20.72
N ALA A 19 -10.46 2.84 21.39
CA ALA A 19 -11.73 2.41 20.83
C ALA A 19 -12.13 3.24 19.60
N ILE A 20 -11.92 4.55 19.63
CA ILE A 20 -12.16 5.45 18.49
C ILE A 20 -11.23 5.11 17.32
N ILE A 21 -9.92 4.94 17.57
CA ILE A 21 -8.96 4.56 16.53
C ILE A 21 -9.35 3.21 15.91
N SER A 22 -9.70 2.22 16.73
CA SER A 22 -10.15 0.91 16.26
C SER A 22 -11.42 1.02 15.41
N MET A 23 -12.39 1.84 15.84
CA MET A 23 -13.62 2.09 15.10
C MET A 23 -13.35 2.78 13.75
N ILE A 24 -12.41 3.71 13.68
CA ILE A 24 -12.00 4.37 12.43
C ILE A 24 -11.36 3.34 11.49
N ILE A 25 -10.45 2.50 11.98
CA ILE A 25 -9.78 1.48 11.15
C ILE A 25 -10.80 0.48 10.60
N LEU A 26 -11.68 -0.05 11.45
CA LEU A 26 -12.74 -0.98 11.05
C LEU A 26 -13.75 -0.32 10.09
N GLY A 27 -14.13 0.93 10.38
CA GLY A 27 -15.01 1.72 9.53
C GLY A 27 -14.40 1.94 8.15
N PHE A 28 -13.13 2.31 8.08
CA PHE A 28 -12.39 2.47 6.83
C PHE A 28 -12.31 1.13 6.06
N TYR A 29 -11.90 0.06 6.72
CA TYR A 29 -11.80 -1.28 6.11
C TYR A 29 -13.13 -1.74 5.52
N THR A 30 -14.22 -1.63 6.29
CA THR A 30 -15.58 -2.00 5.85
C THR A 30 -16.05 -1.10 4.72
N SER A 31 -15.75 0.20 4.78
CA SER A 31 -16.11 1.15 3.72
C SER A 31 -15.44 0.81 2.39
N VAL A 32 -14.16 0.41 2.43
CA VAL A 32 -13.42 -0.03 1.23
C VAL A 32 -14.03 -1.32 0.66
N GLN A 33 -14.37 -2.30 1.51
CA GLN A 33 -15.04 -3.53 1.07
C GLN A 33 -16.38 -3.26 0.38
N ILE A 34 -17.18 -2.36 0.95
CA ILE A 34 -18.46 -1.95 0.36
C ILE A 34 -18.23 -1.24 -0.98
N ALA A 35 -17.29 -0.30 -1.03
CA ALA A 35 -16.99 0.47 -2.24
C ALA A 35 -16.45 -0.41 -3.39
N LEU A 36 -15.63 -1.42 -3.09
CA LEU A 36 -15.07 -2.35 -4.06
C LEU A 36 -15.96 -3.58 -4.29
N GLY A 37 -17.01 -3.76 -3.49
CA GLY A 37 -17.97 -4.86 -3.58
C GLY A 37 -17.40 -6.24 -3.29
N THR A 38 -16.23 -6.33 -2.67
CA THR A 38 -15.53 -7.60 -2.37
C THR A 38 -14.83 -7.55 -1.03
N GLU A 39 -14.87 -8.66 -0.29
CA GLU A 39 -14.16 -8.81 0.98
C GLU A 39 -12.65 -8.95 0.76
N ASN A 40 -12.25 -9.51 -0.38
CA ASN A 40 -10.86 -9.80 -0.75
C ASN A 40 -10.29 -8.69 -1.65
N PHE A 41 -10.42 -7.43 -1.21
CA PHE A 41 -10.05 -6.28 -2.03
C PHE A 41 -8.54 -6.05 -2.16
N ALA A 42 -7.72 -6.63 -1.28
CA ALA A 42 -6.27 -6.48 -1.28
C ALA A 42 -5.60 -7.86 -1.17
N LEU A 43 -4.88 -8.27 -2.21
CA LEU A 43 -4.24 -9.59 -2.29
C LEU A 43 -2.78 -9.46 -2.70
N ALA A 44 -1.90 -10.29 -2.14
CA ALA A 44 -0.49 -10.32 -2.52
C ALA A 44 -0.25 -11.35 -3.63
N VAL A 45 0.46 -10.95 -4.69
CA VAL A 45 0.84 -11.82 -5.81
C VAL A 45 1.92 -12.79 -5.34
N ALA A 46 1.61 -14.09 -5.38
CA ALA A 46 2.46 -15.12 -4.78
C ALA A 46 3.35 -15.89 -5.76
N SER A 47 3.11 -15.79 -7.08
CA SER A 47 3.82 -16.53 -8.13
C SER A 47 4.14 -15.65 -9.33
N GLY A 48 5.08 -16.09 -10.17
CA GLY A 48 5.55 -15.37 -11.35
C GLY A 48 4.75 -15.62 -12.63
N SER A 49 3.55 -16.20 -12.56
CA SER A 49 2.75 -16.53 -13.76
C SER A 49 2.22 -15.30 -14.49
N MET A 50 2.21 -14.15 -13.84
CA MET A 50 1.74 -12.87 -14.39
C MET A 50 2.87 -11.90 -14.75
N LEU A 51 4.13 -12.35 -14.76
CA LEU A 51 5.25 -11.51 -15.20
C LEU A 51 5.10 -11.16 -16.71
N PRO A 52 5.55 -9.97 -17.15
CA PRO A 52 6.05 -8.86 -16.34
C PRO A 52 4.93 -8.00 -15.71
N THR A 53 3.67 -8.20 -16.10
CA THR A 53 2.54 -7.33 -15.76
C THR A 53 2.29 -7.19 -14.26
N LEU A 54 2.43 -8.27 -13.49
CA LEU A 54 2.40 -8.28 -12.03
C LEU A 54 3.66 -8.98 -11.52
N ASN A 55 4.38 -8.30 -10.62
CA ASN A 55 5.57 -8.87 -9.98
C ASN A 55 5.20 -9.66 -8.73
N ILE A 56 6.01 -10.65 -8.39
CA ILE A 56 5.88 -11.38 -7.12
C ILE A 56 6.06 -10.39 -5.97
N GLY A 57 5.09 -10.35 -5.05
CA GLY A 57 5.06 -9.40 -3.94
C GLY A 57 4.36 -8.07 -4.22
N ASP A 58 3.76 -7.89 -5.40
CA ASP A 58 2.83 -6.78 -5.62
C ASP A 58 1.55 -6.99 -4.80
N LEU A 59 1.01 -5.90 -4.23
CA LEU A 59 -0.33 -5.89 -3.63
C LEU A 59 -1.35 -5.47 -4.70
N ILE A 60 -2.17 -6.39 -5.17
CA ILE A 60 -3.24 -6.08 -6.14
C ILE A 60 -4.50 -5.61 -5.44
N ILE A 61 -5.15 -4.61 -6.03
CA ILE A 61 -6.47 -4.12 -5.61
C ILE A 61 -7.53 -4.75 -6.50
N VAL A 62 -8.49 -5.42 -5.87
CA VAL A 62 -9.53 -6.20 -6.53
C VAL A 62 -10.88 -5.53 -6.31
N GLN A 63 -11.64 -5.40 -7.39
CA GLN A 63 -13.01 -4.93 -7.38
C GLN A 63 -13.93 -6.03 -7.89
N ARG A 64 -15.12 -6.17 -7.30
CA ARG A 64 -16.15 -7.07 -7.84
C ARG A 64 -16.48 -6.69 -9.28
N ALA A 65 -16.49 -7.68 -10.16
CA ALA A 65 -16.84 -7.50 -11.56
C ALA A 65 -18.08 -8.31 -11.90
N ASP A 66 -19.01 -7.71 -12.65
CA ASP A 66 -20.08 -8.45 -13.31
C ASP A 66 -19.48 -9.29 -14.45
N PRO A 67 -19.68 -10.62 -14.48
CA PRO A 67 -19.24 -11.47 -15.57
C PRO A 67 -19.64 -10.97 -16.96
N ALA A 68 -20.81 -10.32 -17.10
CA ALA A 68 -21.27 -9.77 -18.37
C ALA A 68 -20.44 -8.58 -18.87
N GLN A 69 -19.69 -7.91 -17.98
CA GLN A 69 -18.86 -6.74 -18.28
C GLN A 69 -17.36 -7.07 -18.35
N ILE A 70 -17.00 -8.35 -18.28
CA ILE A 70 -15.61 -8.80 -18.41
C ILE A 70 -15.19 -8.66 -19.87
N ARG A 71 -14.13 -7.90 -20.09
CA ARG A 71 -13.40 -7.85 -21.34
C ARG A 71 -12.44 -9.03 -21.38
N ALA A 72 -12.65 -9.91 -22.35
CA ALA A 72 -11.80 -11.06 -22.59
C ALA A 72 -11.03 -10.87 -23.90
N ASP A 73 -9.71 -10.83 -23.82
CA ASP A 73 -8.80 -10.68 -24.95
C ASP A 73 -7.38 -11.07 -24.52
N ARG A 74 -6.57 -11.63 -25.43
CA ARG A 74 -5.23 -12.13 -25.09
C ARG A 74 -4.27 -11.03 -24.61
N LEU A 75 -4.45 -9.79 -25.08
CA LEU A 75 -3.53 -8.68 -24.81
C LEU A 75 -4.16 -7.61 -23.91
N THR A 76 -5.44 -7.35 -24.11
CA THR A 76 -6.18 -6.27 -23.44
C THR A 76 -7.22 -6.79 -22.44
N GLY A 77 -7.36 -8.11 -22.30
CA GLY A 77 -8.30 -8.72 -21.37
C GLY A 77 -8.09 -8.30 -19.93
N ASP A 78 -9.16 -8.34 -19.16
CA ASP A 78 -9.12 -8.05 -17.74
C ASP A 78 -8.33 -9.11 -16.98
N ILE A 79 -7.59 -8.70 -15.95
CA ILE A 79 -6.95 -9.63 -15.02
C ILE A 79 -7.94 -9.94 -13.91
N LEU A 80 -8.24 -11.22 -13.75
CA LEU A 80 -9.29 -11.71 -12.86
C LEU A 80 -8.70 -12.56 -11.75
N VAL A 81 -9.36 -12.52 -10.60
CA VAL A 81 -9.06 -13.37 -9.45
C VAL A 81 -10.14 -14.44 -9.32
N PHE A 82 -9.75 -15.70 -9.42
CA PHE A 82 -10.62 -16.85 -9.23
C PHE A 82 -10.23 -17.65 -8.00
N ARG A 83 -11.23 -18.21 -7.32
CA ARG A 83 -11.01 -19.23 -6.31
C ARG A 83 -10.69 -20.56 -6.99
N ASN A 84 -9.60 -21.20 -6.58
CA ASN A 84 -9.25 -22.53 -7.06
C ASN A 84 -10.29 -23.56 -6.57
N PRO A 85 -10.96 -24.32 -7.46
CA PRO A 85 -11.98 -25.30 -7.07
C PRO A 85 -11.39 -26.55 -6.41
N TRP A 86 -10.12 -26.88 -6.65
CA TRP A 86 -9.44 -28.02 -5.99
C TRP A 86 -8.80 -27.64 -4.67
N ASN A 87 -8.46 -26.35 -4.49
CA ASN A 87 -7.89 -25.83 -3.25
C ASN A 87 -8.53 -24.47 -2.90
N PRO A 88 -9.64 -24.45 -2.14
CA PRO A 88 -10.39 -23.22 -1.86
C PRO A 88 -9.60 -22.11 -1.16
N ASN A 89 -8.48 -22.45 -0.53
CA ASN A 89 -7.56 -21.51 0.14
C ASN A 89 -6.58 -20.83 -0.84
N GLU A 90 -6.60 -21.23 -2.10
CA GLU A 90 -5.73 -20.72 -3.15
C GLU A 90 -6.52 -19.88 -4.15
N LEU A 91 -5.94 -18.74 -4.52
CA LEU A 91 -6.51 -17.81 -5.48
C LEU A 91 -5.61 -17.74 -6.70
N ILE A 92 -6.22 -17.79 -7.88
CA ILE A 92 -5.54 -17.75 -9.18
C ILE A 92 -5.81 -16.38 -9.79
N VAL A 93 -4.74 -15.68 -10.18
CA VAL A 93 -4.81 -14.33 -10.75
C VAL A 93 -4.28 -14.39 -12.17
N HIS A 94 -5.15 -14.40 -13.18
CA HIS A 94 -4.76 -14.53 -14.59
C HIS A 94 -5.61 -13.66 -15.52
N ARG A 95 -5.12 -13.41 -16.74
CA ARG A 95 -5.81 -12.58 -17.74
C ARG A 95 -6.93 -13.37 -18.41
N ALA A 96 -8.11 -12.77 -18.53
CA ALA A 96 -9.23 -13.32 -19.28
C ALA A 96 -8.97 -13.24 -20.78
N ILE A 97 -8.90 -14.39 -21.45
CA ILE A 97 -8.64 -14.47 -22.89
C ILE A 97 -9.89 -14.82 -23.70
N LYS A 98 -10.87 -15.48 -23.06
CA LYS A 98 -12.16 -15.81 -23.68
C LYS A 98 -13.25 -15.84 -22.62
N ILE A 99 -14.45 -15.37 -22.97
CA ILE A 99 -15.65 -15.53 -22.14
C ILE A 99 -16.79 -16.08 -22.98
N GLU A 100 -17.49 -17.07 -22.43
CA GLU A 100 -18.61 -17.74 -23.10
C GLU A 100 -19.80 -17.83 -22.15
N ARG A 101 -20.99 -17.44 -22.63
CA ARG A 101 -22.23 -17.62 -21.86
C ARG A 101 -22.78 -19.03 -22.09
N LYS A 102 -22.92 -19.81 -21.03
CA LYS A 102 -23.58 -21.12 -21.03
C LYS A 102 -24.81 -21.09 -20.12
N GLY A 103 -25.98 -20.86 -20.73
CA GLY A 103 -27.24 -20.69 -20.02
C GLY A 103 -27.21 -19.46 -19.11
N ASN A 104 -27.34 -19.70 -17.79
CA ASN A 104 -27.34 -18.65 -16.76
C ASN A 104 -25.95 -18.37 -16.16
N HIS A 105 -24.90 -19.04 -16.63
CA HIS A 105 -23.55 -18.86 -16.13
C HIS A 105 -22.59 -18.43 -17.24
N PHE A 106 -21.48 -17.81 -16.85
CA PHE A 106 -20.37 -17.52 -17.74
C PHE A 106 -19.22 -18.47 -17.47
N LEU A 107 -18.57 -18.93 -18.54
CA LEU A 107 -17.32 -19.66 -18.51
C LEU A 107 -16.22 -18.73 -18.99
N VAL A 108 -15.17 -18.58 -18.17
CA VAL A 108 -14.06 -17.67 -18.45
C VAL A 108 -12.79 -18.48 -18.62
N THR A 109 -12.20 -18.42 -19.81
CA THR A 109 -10.86 -18.95 -20.05
C THR A 109 -9.83 -17.90 -19.69
N THR A 110 -8.87 -18.26 -18.85
CA THR A 110 -7.77 -17.38 -18.45
C THR A 110 -6.42 -17.95 -18.86
N LEU A 111 -5.41 -17.09 -18.94
CA LEU A 111 -4.01 -17.45 -19.16
C LEU A 111 -3.11 -16.48 -18.38
N GLY A 112 -2.07 -17.00 -17.74
CA GLY A 112 -1.01 -16.17 -17.15
C GLY A 112 -0.17 -15.45 -18.21
N ASP A 113 0.19 -14.19 -17.96
CA ASP A 113 0.98 -13.38 -18.91
C ASP A 113 2.40 -13.92 -19.17
N ASN A 114 2.90 -14.79 -18.28
CA ASN A 114 4.19 -15.47 -18.35
C ASN A 114 4.05 -17.00 -18.59
N CYS A 115 2.89 -17.46 -19.04
CA CYS A 115 2.64 -18.88 -19.29
C CYS A 115 2.67 -19.20 -20.79
N GLU A 116 3.27 -20.32 -21.14
CA GLU A 116 3.20 -20.86 -22.50
C GLU A 116 1.86 -21.55 -22.74
N GLY A 117 1.36 -21.46 -23.97
CA GLY A 117 0.13 -22.12 -24.42
C GLY A 117 -1.05 -21.17 -24.66
N ASP A 118 -2.22 -21.79 -24.79
CA ASP A 118 -3.45 -21.12 -25.20
C ASP A 118 -4.43 -20.89 -24.07
N ARG A 119 -4.23 -21.53 -22.91
CA ARG A 119 -5.09 -21.42 -21.72
C ARG A 119 -4.44 -22.04 -20.49
N ASP A 120 -4.91 -21.66 -19.31
CA ASP A 120 -4.56 -22.36 -18.06
C ASP A 120 -5.06 -23.81 -18.10
N GLN A 121 -4.26 -24.73 -17.53
CA GLN A 121 -4.53 -26.18 -17.48
C GLN A 121 -5.96 -26.54 -17.03
N PHE A 122 -6.52 -25.71 -16.16
CA PHE A 122 -7.80 -25.94 -15.48
C PHE A 122 -8.93 -25.03 -15.94
N SER A 123 -8.67 -24.16 -16.92
CA SER A 123 -9.68 -23.28 -17.51
C SER A 123 -10.47 -24.01 -18.62
N PRO A 124 -11.74 -23.64 -18.87
CA PRO A 124 -12.45 -22.45 -18.40
C PRO A 124 -13.04 -22.55 -16.99
N TRP A 125 -13.06 -21.43 -16.28
CA TRP A 125 -13.60 -21.28 -14.92
C TRP A 125 -15.08 -20.88 -14.94
N ASN A 126 -15.86 -21.41 -14.01
CA ASN A 126 -17.21 -20.90 -13.80
C ASN A 126 -17.16 -19.51 -13.14
N SER A 127 -17.94 -18.56 -13.65
CA SER A 127 -18.16 -17.24 -13.06
C SER A 127 -18.56 -17.24 -11.58
N SER A 128 -19.10 -18.34 -11.04
CA SER A 128 -19.36 -18.48 -9.61
C SER A 128 -18.09 -18.50 -8.74
N LEU A 129 -16.95 -18.82 -9.32
CA LEU A 129 -15.63 -18.82 -8.66
C LEU A 129 -14.93 -17.46 -8.76
N LEU A 130 -15.50 -16.50 -9.50
CA LEU A 130 -14.94 -15.17 -9.68
C LEU A 130 -15.02 -14.37 -8.37
N ILE A 131 -13.87 -13.91 -7.90
CA ILE A 131 -13.78 -12.99 -6.76
C ILE A 131 -13.88 -11.54 -7.23
N GLY A 132 -13.23 -11.23 -8.36
CA GLY A 132 -13.25 -9.90 -8.94
C GLY A 132 -12.18 -9.68 -9.99
N ARG A 133 -12.05 -8.43 -10.41
CA ARG A 133 -11.07 -7.93 -11.38
C ARG A 133 -10.02 -7.09 -10.67
N VAL A 134 -8.77 -7.23 -11.09
CA VAL A 134 -7.68 -6.37 -10.66
C VAL A 134 -7.80 -5.00 -11.31
N ILE A 135 -7.93 -3.95 -10.50
CA ILE A 135 -8.04 -2.55 -10.97
C ILE A 135 -6.75 -1.76 -10.78
N GLY A 136 -5.82 -2.27 -9.97
CA GLY A 136 -4.54 -1.64 -9.74
C GLY A 136 -3.60 -2.52 -8.93
N ARG A 137 -2.35 -2.09 -8.82
CA ARG A 137 -1.36 -2.70 -7.94
C ARG A 137 -0.59 -1.64 -7.17
N ILE A 138 -0.21 -1.98 -5.95
CA ILE A 138 0.66 -1.18 -5.10
C ILE A 138 1.97 -1.95 -4.93
N PRO A 139 3.07 -1.48 -5.52
CA PRO A 139 4.35 -2.15 -5.36
C PRO A 139 4.82 -2.04 -3.91
N TYR A 140 5.65 -3.00 -3.49
CA TYR A 140 6.31 -3.08 -2.17
C TYR A 140 5.45 -3.62 -1.03
N LEU A 141 4.14 -3.33 -1.00
CA LEU A 141 3.30 -3.71 0.15
C LEU A 141 2.97 -5.21 0.22
N GLY A 142 2.86 -5.90 -0.91
CA GLY A 142 2.52 -7.32 -0.93
C GLY A 142 3.63 -8.21 -0.36
N VAL A 143 4.88 -7.77 -0.47
CA VAL A 143 6.06 -8.42 0.12
C VAL A 143 5.90 -8.63 1.62
N LEU A 144 5.41 -7.62 2.35
CA LEU A 144 5.20 -7.73 3.79
C LEU A 144 4.23 -8.86 4.13
N SER A 145 3.13 -8.96 3.37
CA SER A 145 2.14 -10.02 3.54
C SER A 145 2.72 -11.41 3.27
N LEU A 146 3.59 -11.54 2.26
CA LEU A 146 4.25 -12.80 1.93
C LEU A 146 5.27 -13.22 3.01
N ILE A 147 6.10 -12.29 3.50
CA ILE A 147 7.10 -12.58 4.54
C ILE A 147 6.40 -13.00 5.84
N ILE A 148 5.38 -12.25 6.25
CA ILE A 148 4.59 -12.52 7.45
C ILE A 148 3.94 -13.90 7.37
N ARG A 149 3.32 -14.24 6.24
CA ARG A 149 2.69 -15.55 6.02
C ARG A 149 3.72 -16.69 5.98
N SER A 150 4.87 -16.46 5.37
CA SER A 150 5.93 -17.46 5.20
C SER A 150 6.58 -17.84 6.52
N ASN A 151 6.64 -16.94 7.50
CA ASN A 151 7.32 -17.20 8.78
C ASN A 151 6.41 -16.85 9.96
N ARG A 152 5.72 -17.88 10.50
CA ARG A 152 4.85 -17.75 11.68
C ARG A 152 5.56 -17.14 12.90
N ALA A 153 6.88 -17.33 13.03
CA ALA A 153 7.67 -16.73 14.10
C ALA A 153 7.84 -15.21 13.91
N LEU A 154 7.99 -14.73 12.67
CA LEU A 154 8.02 -13.29 12.38
C LEU A 154 6.64 -12.65 12.54
N TYR A 155 5.56 -13.34 12.18
CA TYR A 155 4.20 -12.86 12.45
C TYR A 155 3.94 -12.68 13.96
N THR A 156 4.28 -13.70 14.75
CA THR A 156 4.12 -13.64 16.22
C THR A 156 5.03 -12.59 16.85
N LEU A 157 6.27 -12.43 16.37
CA LEU A 157 7.17 -11.35 16.79
C LEU A 157 6.61 -9.97 16.42
N PHE A 158 6.09 -9.80 15.21
CA PHE A 158 5.50 -8.53 14.77
C PHE A 158 4.31 -8.13 15.65
N ILE A 159 3.40 -9.07 15.94
CA ILE A 159 2.30 -8.85 16.88
C ILE A 159 2.84 -8.52 18.27
N ALA A 160 3.83 -9.27 18.76
CA ALA A 160 4.43 -9.02 20.08
C ALA A 160 5.03 -7.61 20.16
N VAL A 161 5.77 -7.17 19.14
CA VAL A 161 6.33 -5.81 19.06
C VAL A 161 5.22 -4.76 19.00
N LEU A 162 4.16 -4.98 18.22
CA LEU A 162 3.02 -4.06 18.17
C LEU A 162 2.35 -3.93 19.54
N VAL A 163 2.13 -5.04 20.23
CA VAL A 163 1.56 -5.07 21.58
C VAL A 163 2.48 -4.37 22.57
N ILE A 164 3.79 -4.63 22.53
CA ILE A 164 4.77 -3.96 23.39
C ILE A 164 4.79 -2.45 23.11
N LEU A 165 4.72 -2.04 21.84
CA LEU A 165 4.70 -0.62 21.46
C LEU A 165 3.42 0.08 21.93
N VAL A 166 2.26 -0.59 21.82
CA VAL A 166 1.00 -0.08 22.39
C VAL A 166 1.10 0.03 23.92
N ILE A 167 1.66 -0.97 24.60
CA ILE A 167 1.90 -0.93 26.06
C ILE A 167 2.86 0.21 26.40
N ALA A 168 3.93 0.40 25.63
CA ALA A 168 4.91 1.46 25.84
C ALA A 168 4.27 2.84 25.64
N LEU A 169 3.44 3.03 24.61
CA LEU A 169 2.68 4.27 24.39
C LEU A 169 1.67 4.55 25.52
N ILE A 170 0.99 3.51 26.02
CA ILE A 170 0.14 3.63 27.20
C ILE A 170 0.98 4.01 28.43
N PHE A 171 2.18 3.44 28.58
CA PHE A 171 3.06 3.73 29.71
C PHE A 171 3.65 5.14 29.65
N THR A 172 4.06 5.62 28.48
CA THR A 172 4.58 6.98 28.30
C THR A 172 3.51 8.03 28.51
N THR A 173 2.28 7.80 28.01
CA THR A 173 1.15 8.70 28.28
C THR A 173 0.78 8.76 29.77
N ILE A 174 0.89 7.64 30.50
CA ILE A 174 0.73 7.60 31.97
C ILE A 174 1.90 8.31 32.68
N PHE A 175 3.12 8.23 32.16
CA PHE A 175 4.30 8.78 32.82
C PHE A 175 4.46 10.30 32.60
N GLU A 176 4.12 10.79 31.40
CA GLU A 176 4.12 12.23 31.07
C GLU A 176 3.07 13.02 31.85
N ALA A 177 1.98 12.38 32.29
CA ALA A 177 1.00 13.00 33.20
C ALA A 177 1.59 13.35 34.60
N LYS A 178 2.82 12.92 34.91
CA LYS A 178 3.41 13.04 36.25
C LYS A 178 4.66 13.94 36.35
N SER A 179 5.19 14.44 35.24
CA SER A 179 6.44 15.21 35.26
C SER A 179 6.30 16.51 34.47
N GLY A 180 5.62 17.48 35.10
CA GLY A 180 5.61 18.88 34.68
C GLY A 180 6.51 19.71 35.59
N ASP A 181 7.25 20.62 34.98
CA ASP A 181 8.03 21.73 35.54
C ASP A 181 9.46 21.41 35.98
N SER A 182 10.43 21.72 35.10
CA SER A 182 11.30 22.90 35.26
C SER A 182 12.58 22.79 34.41
N GLU A 183 12.68 23.42 33.23
CA GLU A 183 13.98 23.79 32.60
C GLU A 183 13.83 24.74 31.37
N GLU A 184 13.01 25.79 31.47
CA GLU A 184 12.44 26.49 30.30
C GLU A 184 13.38 27.45 29.51
N ILE A 185 14.66 27.61 29.86
CA ILE A 185 15.52 28.66 29.25
C ILE A 185 16.74 28.11 28.48
N GLU A 186 17.37 27.01 28.90
CA GLU A 186 18.41 26.34 28.11
C GLU A 186 17.81 25.45 26.99
N GLU A 187 16.58 24.98 27.22
CA GLU A 187 15.78 24.14 26.33
C GLU A 187 15.41 24.83 25.00
N LYS A 188 15.25 26.16 24.96
CA LYS A 188 14.86 26.93 23.75
C LYS A 188 15.96 27.06 22.67
N ALA A 189 17.22 26.79 23.01
CA ALA A 189 18.33 26.75 22.05
C ALA A 189 18.63 25.32 21.60
N SER A 190 18.49 24.34 22.51
CA SER A 190 18.59 22.91 22.22
C SER A 190 17.42 22.42 21.33
N SER A 191 16.18 22.82 21.64
CA SER A 191 14.98 22.52 20.84
C SER A 191 15.05 23.05 19.42
N ARG A 192 15.58 24.27 19.20
CA ARG A 192 15.76 24.82 17.84
C ARG A 192 16.77 24.03 17.01
N LYS A 193 17.85 23.53 17.62
CA LYS A 193 18.77 22.63 16.92
C LYS A 193 18.09 21.30 16.59
N LEU A 194 17.28 20.78 17.51
CA LEU A 194 16.52 19.55 17.32
C LEU A 194 15.48 19.67 16.20
N GLU A 195 14.74 20.78 16.12
CA GLU A 195 13.77 21.05 15.04
C GLU A 195 14.43 21.12 13.66
N ILE A 196 15.62 21.74 13.57
CA ILE A 196 16.40 21.79 12.31
C ILE A 196 16.87 20.38 11.93
N ILE A 197 17.36 19.60 12.90
CA ILE A 197 17.79 18.22 12.66
C ILE A 197 16.61 17.35 12.21
N GLU A 198 15.45 17.45 12.87
CA GLU A 198 14.21 16.75 12.49
C GLU A 198 13.78 17.15 11.07
N PHE A 199 13.77 18.46 10.77
CA PHE A 199 13.42 18.95 9.43
C PHE A 199 14.33 18.36 8.35
N ILE A 200 15.64 18.38 8.57
CA ILE A 200 16.64 17.82 7.65
C ILE A 200 16.47 16.30 7.54
N ALA A 201 16.28 15.60 8.66
CA ALA A 201 16.14 14.15 8.69
C ALA A 201 14.89 13.67 7.95
N VAL A 202 13.75 14.31 8.18
CA VAL A 202 12.49 14.00 7.49
C VAL A 202 12.62 14.28 5.99
N ASN A 203 13.16 15.43 5.60
CA ASN A 203 13.38 15.76 4.19
C ASN A 203 14.35 14.78 3.52
N ALA A 204 15.46 14.43 4.17
CA ALA A 204 16.42 13.47 3.65
C ALA A 204 15.79 12.08 3.49
N LEU A 205 14.97 11.63 4.44
CA LEU A 205 14.25 10.36 4.36
C LEU A 205 13.23 10.34 3.22
N LEU A 206 12.42 11.39 3.10
CA LEU A 206 11.43 11.51 2.02
C LEU A 206 12.12 11.58 0.66
N LEU A 207 13.20 12.35 0.53
CA LEU A 207 13.96 12.44 -0.72
C LEU A 207 14.63 11.10 -1.08
N ALA A 208 15.20 10.40 -0.11
CA ALA A 208 15.77 9.06 -0.32
C ALA A 208 14.70 8.08 -0.81
N PHE A 209 13.51 8.09 -0.19
CA PHE A 209 12.40 7.23 -0.61
C PHE A 209 11.84 7.63 -1.99
N PHE A 210 11.80 8.93 -2.29
CA PHE A 210 11.42 9.44 -3.62
C PHE A 210 12.36 8.90 -4.70
N ILE A 211 13.68 9.07 -4.51
CA ILE A 211 14.72 8.57 -5.42
C ILE A 211 14.63 7.05 -5.56
N PHE A 212 14.49 6.33 -4.44
CA PHE A 212 14.35 4.88 -4.45
C PHE A 212 13.11 4.43 -5.24
N SER A 213 11.97 5.11 -5.09
CA SER A 213 10.75 4.73 -5.81
C SER A 213 10.82 4.96 -7.32
N LEU A 214 11.77 5.77 -7.80
CA LEU A 214 12.02 6.01 -9.22
C LEU A 214 13.08 5.07 -9.78
N TRP A 215 14.25 4.99 -9.13
CA TRP A 215 15.44 4.30 -9.65
C TRP A 215 15.93 3.13 -8.81
N GLY A 216 15.42 2.99 -7.59
CA GLY A 216 15.83 1.94 -6.67
C GLY A 216 15.47 0.55 -7.18
N SER A 217 16.28 -0.42 -6.78
CA SER A 217 15.97 -1.83 -6.97
C SER A 217 16.53 -2.60 -5.79
N PHE A 218 15.74 -3.48 -5.21
CA PHE A 218 16.18 -4.38 -4.16
C PHE A 218 15.66 -5.78 -4.45
N SER A 219 16.55 -6.77 -4.52
CA SER A 219 16.17 -8.16 -4.76
C SER A 219 16.55 -9.04 -3.58
N PHE A 220 15.68 -10.00 -3.27
CA PHE A 220 15.83 -10.92 -2.14
C PHE A 220 15.09 -12.22 -2.45
N GLN A 221 15.41 -13.27 -1.72
CA GLN A 221 14.80 -14.59 -1.93
C GLN A 221 13.59 -14.77 -1.02
N LYS A 222 12.56 -15.42 -1.55
CA LYS A 222 11.38 -15.81 -0.79
C LYS A 222 11.75 -16.91 0.20
N PRO A 223 11.42 -16.77 1.50
CA PRO A 223 11.88 -17.73 2.52
C PRO A 223 11.33 -19.16 2.35
N ASP A 224 10.19 -19.34 1.70
CA ASP A 224 9.53 -20.64 1.51
C ASP A 224 9.99 -21.37 0.23
N THR A 225 10.02 -20.69 -0.92
CA THR A 225 10.27 -21.30 -2.23
C THR A 225 11.67 -21.01 -2.79
N GLY A 226 12.41 -20.06 -2.21
CA GLY A 226 13.71 -19.61 -2.74
C GLY A 226 13.62 -18.76 -4.01
N GLU A 227 12.41 -18.49 -4.51
CA GLU A 227 12.19 -17.65 -5.68
C GLU A 227 12.68 -16.23 -5.44
N ARG A 228 13.30 -15.64 -6.46
CA ARG A 228 13.79 -14.25 -6.38
C ARG A 228 12.62 -13.28 -6.53
N MET A 229 12.41 -12.46 -5.51
CA MET A 229 11.53 -11.31 -5.55
C MET A 229 12.35 -10.05 -5.76
N ALA A 230 11.77 -9.06 -6.42
CA ALA A 230 12.39 -7.76 -6.61
C ALA A 230 11.38 -6.64 -6.32
N ILE A 231 11.81 -5.71 -5.48
CA ILE A 231 11.21 -4.41 -5.27
C ILE A 231 11.85 -3.49 -6.29
N LEU A 232 11.06 -3.01 -7.26
CA LEU A 232 11.54 -2.19 -8.37
C LEU A 232 10.95 -0.78 -8.27
N GLY A 233 11.81 0.23 -8.40
CA GLY A 233 11.41 1.59 -8.73
C GLY A 233 10.83 1.65 -10.14
N MET A 234 10.05 2.68 -10.43
CA MET A 234 9.30 2.80 -11.69
C MET A 234 10.18 2.62 -12.94
N TYR A 235 11.36 3.24 -13.00
CA TYR A 235 12.25 3.09 -14.17
C TYR A 235 12.92 1.72 -14.24
N GLN A 236 13.17 1.08 -13.09
CA GLN A 236 13.69 -0.28 -13.04
C GLN A 236 12.62 -1.29 -13.48
N ASP A 237 11.37 -1.06 -13.10
CA ASP A 237 10.22 -1.86 -13.52
C ASP A 237 9.96 -1.71 -15.03
N LEU A 238 10.05 -0.49 -15.57
CA LEU A 238 10.04 -0.27 -17.01
C LEU A 238 11.19 -1.02 -17.71
N GLY A 239 12.40 -0.96 -17.15
CA GLY A 239 13.55 -1.71 -17.65
C GLY A 239 13.37 -3.23 -17.59
N PHE A 240 12.65 -3.72 -16.57
CA PHE A 240 12.29 -5.13 -16.45
C PHE A 240 11.29 -5.55 -17.54
N HIS A 241 10.25 -4.75 -17.79
CA HIS A 241 9.27 -5.02 -18.85
C HIS A 241 9.92 -5.10 -20.24
N LYS A 242 10.95 -4.27 -20.52
CA LYS A 242 11.71 -4.32 -21.78
C LYS A 242 12.40 -5.67 -22.05
N LYS A 243 12.55 -6.55 -21.06
CA LYS A 243 13.09 -7.90 -21.24
C LYS A 243 12.07 -8.89 -21.82
N PHE A 244 10.78 -8.56 -21.74
CA PHE A 244 9.66 -9.44 -22.11
C PHE A 244 8.87 -8.97 -23.33
N CYS A 245 9.26 -7.85 -23.95
CA CYS A 245 8.54 -7.24 -25.06
C CYS A 245 9.49 -6.46 -25.97
N ALA A 246 9.06 -6.15 -27.20
CA ALA A 246 9.84 -5.37 -28.15
C ALA A 246 9.99 -3.91 -27.70
N GLU A 247 8.92 -3.35 -27.14
CA GLU A 247 8.90 -1.99 -26.61
C GLU A 247 8.00 -1.91 -25.37
N ALA A 248 8.46 -1.20 -24.33
CA ALA A 248 7.68 -0.93 -23.13
C ALA A 248 7.28 0.54 -23.09
N ILE A 249 5.98 0.81 -23.05
CA ILE A 249 5.39 2.15 -23.13
C ILE A 249 4.91 2.55 -21.73
N LEU A 250 5.41 3.68 -21.22
CA LEU A 250 5.06 4.20 -19.90
C LEU A 250 3.98 5.28 -20.02
N HIS A 251 2.84 5.05 -19.37
CA HIS A 251 1.74 6.00 -19.25
C HIS A 251 1.66 6.53 -17.82
N TYR A 252 1.63 7.85 -17.66
CA TYR A 252 1.43 8.50 -16.37
C TYR A 252 -0.02 8.91 -16.17
N SER A 253 -0.46 8.89 -14.91
CA SER A 253 -1.76 9.38 -14.45
C SER A 253 -1.61 9.94 -13.04
N PHE A 254 -2.69 10.49 -12.49
CA PHE A 254 -2.68 11.03 -11.13
C PHE A 254 -2.55 9.89 -10.11
N PHE A 255 -1.47 9.90 -9.32
CA PHE A 255 -1.03 8.87 -8.37
C PHE A 255 -0.70 7.49 -8.95
N THR A 256 -0.73 7.31 -10.27
CA THR A 256 -0.46 6.01 -10.88
C THR A 256 0.34 6.12 -12.16
N TYR A 257 1.05 5.05 -12.51
CA TYR A 257 1.61 4.83 -13.84
C TYR A 257 1.20 3.45 -14.35
N ARG A 258 1.18 3.24 -15.66
CA ARG A 258 0.93 1.94 -16.29
C ARG A 258 2.02 1.68 -17.31
N ILE A 259 2.50 0.44 -17.37
CA ILE A 259 3.47 0.00 -18.37
C ILE A 259 2.77 -0.97 -19.31
N ASP A 260 2.64 -0.58 -20.58
CA ASP A 260 2.10 -1.43 -21.62
C ASP A 260 3.26 -2.05 -22.44
N CYS A 261 3.08 -3.28 -22.90
CA CYS A 261 4.11 -4.04 -23.61
C CYS A 261 3.71 -4.27 -25.06
N LEU A 262 4.53 -3.83 -26.00
CA LEU A 262 4.39 -4.18 -27.42
C LEU A 262 4.97 -5.59 -27.65
N VAL A 263 4.08 -6.54 -27.95
CA VAL A 263 4.41 -7.92 -28.32
C VAL A 263 4.04 -8.15 -29.79
N CYS A 264 4.44 -9.28 -30.38
CA CYS A 264 4.24 -9.56 -31.81
C CYS A 264 2.78 -9.39 -32.28
N ASP A 265 1.82 -9.70 -31.41
CA ASP A 265 0.39 -9.69 -31.72
C ASP A 265 -0.32 -8.35 -31.37
N GLY A 266 0.41 -7.35 -30.87
CA GLY A 266 -0.14 -6.03 -30.49
C GLY A 266 0.33 -5.53 -29.12
N ILE A 267 -0.42 -4.59 -28.55
CA ILE A 267 -0.08 -3.99 -27.25
C ILE A 267 -0.80 -4.75 -26.13
N ARG A 268 -0.02 -5.42 -25.26
CA ARG A 268 -0.50 -6.01 -24.01
C ARG A 268 -0.63 -4.92 -22.94
N TYR A 269 -1.83 -4.79 -22.39
CA TYR A 269 -2.12 -3.79 -21.37
C TYR A 269 -1.62 -4.23 -20.00
N GLY A 270 -0.87 -3.33 -19.36
CA GLY A 270 -0.44 -3.49 -17.98
C GLY A 270 -1.54 -3.14 -16.98
N VAL A 271 -1.13 -3.03 -15.72
CA VAL A 271 -2.00 -2.66 -14.60
C VAL A 271 -1.61 -1.28 -14.07
N SER A 272 -2.61 -0.47 -13.71
CA SER A 272 -2.39 0.80 -13.02
C SER A 272 -1.62 0.57 -11.73
N THR A 273 -0.43 1.14 -11.65
CA THR A 273 0.53 0.92 -10.57
C THR A 273 0.66 2.18 -9.75
N PHE A 274 0.56 2.07 -8.42
CA PHE A 274 0.68 3.22 -7.53
C PHE A 274 2.07 3.88 -7.63
N ALA A 275 2.07 5.21 -7.81
CA ALA A 275 3.26 6.02 -8.02
C ALA A 275 3.75 6.64 -6.71
N TRP A 276 4.53 5.87 -5.93
CA TRP A 276 5.07 6.33 -4.64
C TRP A 276 5.76 7.70 -4.72
N HIS A 277 6.56 7.95 -5.76
CA HIS A 277 7.21 9.26 -5.98
C HIS A 277 6.22 10.43 -6.04
N GLN A 278 5.05 10.27 -6.67
CA GLN A 278 4.07 11.35 -6.74
C GLN A 278 3.47 11.66 -5.36
N LEU A 279 3.19 10.63 -4.57
CA LEU A 279 2.73 10.80 -3.19
C LEU A 279 3.79 11.47 -2.31
N ILE A 280 5.03 10.99 -2.37
CA ILE A 280 6.13 11.50 -1.56
C ILE A 280 6.41 12.96 -1.91
N PHE A 281 6.38 13.32 -3.19
CA PHE A 281 6.54 14.69 -3.64
C PHE A 281 5.48 15.62 -3.03
N LEU A 282 4.21 15.21 -3.02
CA LEU A 282 3.14 15.99 -2.39
C LEU A 282 3.30 16.09 -0.88
N ILE A 283 3.71 15.01 -0.20
CA ILE A 283 3.99 15.02 1.24
C ILE A 283 5.14 15.98 1.57
N LEU A 284 6.22 15.95 0.78
CA LEU A 284 7.35 16.88 0.89
C LEU A 284 6.88 18.34 0.80
N VAL A 285 6.17 18.68 -0.27
CA VAL A 285 5.65 20.04 -0.49
C VAL A 285 4.74 20.48 0.65
N ALA A 286 3.80 19.62 1.07
CA ALA A 286 2.89 19.93 2.17
C ALA A 286 3.62 20.13 3.50
N TYR A 287 4.59 19.26 3.80
CA TYR A 287 5.41 19.32 5.01
C TYR A 287 6.24 20.60 5.06
N ASP A 288 6.92 20.94 3.97
CA ASP A 288 7.77 22.14 3.89
C ASP A 288 6.94 23.42 3.99
N ILE A 289 5.80 23.50 3.29
CA ILE A 289 4.87 24.63 3.42
C ILE A 289 4.39 24.78 4.87
N TRP A 290 4.03 23.67 5.52
CA TRP A 290 3.57 23.69 6.90
C TRP A 290 4.67 24.14 7.87
N LYS A 291 5.91 23.67 7.71
CA LYS A 291 7.05 24.10 8.53
C LYS A 291 7.39 25.58 8.30
N ILE A 292 7.39 26.05 7.05
CA ILE A 292 7.61 27.48 6.72
C ILE A 292 6.52 28.34 7.34
N TYR A 293 5.25 27.96 7.19
CA TYR A 293 4.12 28.68 7.79
C TYR A 293 4.26 28.76 9.32
N THR A 294 4.61 27.65 9.96
CA THR A 294 4.79 27.58 11.41
C THR A 294 5.95 28.47 11.86
N PHE A 295 7.07 28.45 11.14
CA PHE A 295 8.21 29.32 11.40
C PHE A 295 7.86 30.81 11.28
N LEU A 296 7.15 31.19 10.21
CA LEU A 296 6.70 32.57 9.99
C LEU A 296 5.72 33.04 11.08
N LYS A 297 4.80 32.16 11.51
CA LYS A 297 3.84 32.44 12.59
C LYS A 297 4.56 32.69 13.92
N ILE A 298 5.54 31.85 14.28
CA ILE A 298 6.35 32.03 15.49
C ILE A 298 7.14 33.34 15.42
N LYS A 299 7.75 33.65 14.27
CA LYS A 299 8.49 34.90 14.08
C LYS A 299 7.59 36.13 14.24
N ARG A 300 6.39 36.13 13.66
CA ARG A 300 5.42 37.22 13.79
C ARG A 300 4.99 37.44 15.24
N ASN A 301 4.61 36.36 15.95
CA ASN A 301 4.20 36.45 17.35
C ASN A 301 5.31 37.01 18.27
N ARG A 302 6.59 36.77 17.96
CA ARG A 302 7.71 37.38 18.72
C ARG A 302 7.84 38.88 18.47
N ILE A 303 7.62 39.33 17.23
CA ILE A 303 7.68 40.76 16.88
C ILE A 303 6.54 41.50 17.61
N ASP A 304 5.31 40.98 17.52
CA ASP A 304 4.14 41.59 18.16
C ASP A 304 4.31 41.66 19.70
N ASN A 305 4.83 40.60 20.33
CA ASN A 305 5.10 40.61 21.79
C ASN A 305 6.21 41.61 22.17
N SER A 306 7.27 41.73 21.35
CA SER A 306 8.36 42.68 21.63
C SER A 306 7.94 44.14 21.49
N GLU A 307 6.97 44.45 20.62
CA GLU A 307 6.40 45.79 20.50
C GLU A 307 5.45 46.12 21.65
N SER A 308 4.74 45.12 22.20
CA SER A 308 3.84 45.29 23.35
C SER A 308 4.52 45.47 24.70
N GLU A 309 5.77 45.03 24.88
CA GLU A 309 6.55 45.22 26.12
C GLU A 309 7.24 46.60 26.19
N VAL A 310 7.29 47.34 25.08
CA VAL A 310 7.99 48.64 24.97
C VAL A 310 7.02 49.84 25.13
N LEU A 311 5.71 49.60 25.19
CA LEU A 311 4.65 50.58 25.42
C LEU A 311 4.11 50.52 26.85
#